data_AF-A0A3P8L0X1-F1
#
_entry.id   AF-A0A3P8L0X1-F1
#
_cell.length_a   1.000
_cell.length_b   1.000
_cell.length_c   1.000
_cell.angle_alpha   90.00
_cell.angle_beta   90.00
_cell.angle_gamma   90.00
#
_symmetry.space_group_name_H-M   'P 1'
#
loop_
_entity.id
_entity.type
_entity.pdbx_description
1 polymer ?
#
loop_
_entity_poly.entity_id
_entity_poly.type
_entity_poly.pdbx_seq_one_letter_code
_entity_poly.pdbx_strand_id
1 'polypeptide(L)'
;MGYVLALFVLVDTASWLWAWTFPENLGLLALSFVGGVALIVLWLAYLAVWFRRVRRFTWQLLIIPVIGLCAVALRLTNAVPDARWAYDEPRLRAAAEQVLTDPRAEFYDNRDRSIGTQEVYATSKEDGVVRFSIYGNTISTTRLAYHPEGATPTDATRTRVTHLAGRWWMETSSD
;
A
#
# COMPACT_ATOMS: atom_id res chain seq x y z
N MET A 1 -28.72 3.07 -17.16
CA MET A 1 -27.48 3.79 -17.54
C MET A 1 -26.68 4.21 -16.31
N GLY A 2 -27.25 4.91 -15.32
CA GLY A 2 -26.50 5.34 -14.11
C GLY A 2 -25.82 4.21 -13.31
N TYR A 3 -26.46 3.05 -13.15
CA TYR A 3 -25.87 1.90 -12.44
C TYR A 3 -24.64 1.31 -13.14
N VAL A 4 -24.61 1.33 -14.47
CA VAL A 4 -23.46 0.83 -15.25
C VAL A 4 -22.26 1.75 -15.05
N LEU A 5 -22.48 3.07 -15.07
CA LEU A 5 -21.45 4.05 -14.74
C LEU A 5 -20.94 3.91 -13.30
N ALA A 6 -21.83 3.70 -12.34
CA ALA A 6 -21.44 3.47 -10.95
C ALA A 6 -20.58 2.22 -10.78
N LEU A 7 -20.89 1.12 -11.49
CA LEU A 7 -20.07 -0.09 -11.48
C LEU A 7 -18.67 0.17 -12.05
N PHE A 8 -18.57 0.85 -13.19
CA PHE A 8 -17.27 1.20 -13.77
C PHE A 8 -16.44 2.11 -12.87
N VAL A 9 -17.08 3.10 -12.23
CA VAL A 9 -16.41 3.94 -11.23
C VAL A 9 -15.91 3.07 -10.07
N LEU A 10 -16.73 2.16 -9.54
CA LEU A 10 -16.32 1.30 -8.43
C LEU A 10 -15.10 0.42 -8.79
N VAL A 11 -15.13 -0.21 -9.97
CA VAL A 11 -14.01 -1.03 -10.48
C VAL A 11 -12.75 -0.20 -10.69
N ASP A 12 -12.88 0.99 -11.29
CA ASP A 12 -11.76 1.90 -11.51
C ASP A 12 -11.17 2.37 -10.18
N THR A 13 -12.02 2.75 -9.22
CA THR A 13 -11.55 3.22 -7.92
C THR A 13 -10.89 2.11 -7.10
N ALA A 14 -11.39 0.87 -7.20
CA ALA A 14 -10.75 -0.30 -6.60
C ALA A 14 -9.38 -0.58 -7.25
N SER A 15 -9.29 -0.45 -8.58
CA SER A 15 -8.04 -0.61 -9.33
C SER A 15 -7.03 0.48 -8.99
N TRP A 16 -7.48 1.71 -8.78
CA TRP A 16 -6.66 2.83 -8.34
C TRP A 16 -6.10 2.60 -6.93
N LEU A 17 -6.95 2.19 -5.98
CA LEU A 17 -6.52 1.84 -4.63
C LEU A 17 -5.54 0.66 -4.64
N TRP A 18 -5.81 -0.36 -5.47
CA TRP A 18 -4.92 -1.50 -5.64
C TRP A 18 -3.55 -1.07 -6.19
N ALA A 19 -3.50 -0.27 -7.25
CA ALA A 19 -2.24 0.17 -7.84
C ALA A 19 -1.40 1.03 -6.88
N TRP A 20 -2.05 1.78 -5.98
CA TRP A 20 -1.37 2.48 -4.88
C TRP A 20 -0.86 1.54 -3.78
N THR A 21 -1.51 0.40 -3.60
CA THR A 21 -1.10 -0.63 -2.62
C THR A 21 0.12 -1.41 -3.12
N PHE A 22 0.20 -1.68 -4.42
CA PHE A 22 1.23 -2.51 -5.05
C PHE A 22 1.97 -1.72 -6.16
N PRO A 23 3.10 -1.06 -5.84
CA PRO A 23 3.77 -0.13 -6.77
C PRO A 23 4.40 -0.79 -8.00
N GLU A 24 4.52 -2.12 -8.03
CA GLU A 24 5.00 -2.89 -9.19
C GLU A 24 4.15 -2.69 -10.45
N ASN A 25 2.91 -2.22 -10.31
CA ASN A 25 1.95 -2.09 -11.41
C ASN A 25 1.69 -0.62 -11.83
N LEU A 26 2.74 0.12 -12.16
CA LEU A 26 2.63 1.50 -12.69
C LEU A 26 1.69 1.61 -13.90
N GLY A 27 1.61 0.56 -14.73
CA GLY A 27 0.68 0.50 -15.86
C GLY A 27 -0.80 0.48 -15.44
N LEU A 28 -1.15 -0.22 -14.35
CA LEU A 28 -2.52 -0.21 -13.80
C LEU A 28 -2.87 1.16 -13.20
N LEU A 29 -1.90 1.84 -12.60
CA LEU A 29 -2.10 3.20 -12.07
C LEU A 29 -2.38 4.20 -13.19
N ALA A 30 -1.59 4.16 -14.27
CA ALA A 30 -1.80 5.02 -15.43
C ALA A 30 -3.14 4.73 -16.14
N LEU A 31 -3.46 3.45 -16.35
CA LEU A 31 -4.71 3.02 -16.95
C LEU A 31 -5.92 3.47 -16.13
N SER A 32 -5.87 3.27 -14.82
CA SER A 32 -6.96 3.68 -13.91
C SER A 32 -7.09 5.20 -13.82
N PHE A 33 -5.98 5.95 -13.87
CA PHE A 33 -6.07 7.41 -13.92
C PHE A 33 -6.79 7.90 -15.19
N VAL A 34 -6.44 7.34 -16.35
CA VAL A 34 -7.11 7.67 -17.62
C VAL A 34 -8.57 7.23 -17.62
N GLY A 35 -8.86 6.04 -17.07
CA GLY A 35 -10.20 5.51 -16.88
C GLY A 35 -11.07 6.41 -16.01
N GLY A 36 -10.57 6.82 -14.84
CA GLY A 36 -11.24 7.73 -13.92
C GLY A 36 -11.54 9.09 -14.53
N VAL A 37 -10.60 9.69 -15.26
CA VAL A 37 -10.84 10.95 -15.98
C VAL A 37 -11.96 10.80 -17.01
N ALA A 38 -11.92 9.73 -17.82
CA ALA A 38 -12.97 9.46 -18.82
C ALA A 38 -14.34 9.28 -18.16
N LEU A 39 -14.41 8.57 -17.02
CA LEU A 39 -15.65 8.35 -16.26
C LEU A 39 -16.20 9.65 -15.66
N ILE A 40 -15.35 10.55 -15.15
CA ILE A 40 -15.76 11.87 -14.66
C ILE A 40 -16.35 12.70 -15.81
N VAL A 41 -15.69 12.74 -16.97
CA VAL A 41 -16.18 13.46 -18.14
C VAL A 41 -17.53 12.90 -18.60
N LEU A 42 -17.67 11.58 -18.65
CA LEU A 42 -18.92 10.94 -19.04
C LEU A 42 -20.05 11.23 -18.03
N TRP A 43 -19.73 11.26 -16.74
CA TRP A 43 -20.68 11.62 -15.68
C TRP A 43 -21.12 13.08 -15.77
N LEU A 44 -20.20 14.02 -16.02
CA LEU A 44 -20.52 15.43 -16.21
C LEU A 44 -21.41 15.63 -17.45
N ALA A 45 -21.11 14.94 -18.55
CA ALA A 45 -21.94 14.95 -19.76
C ALA A 45 -23.35 14.40 -19.47
N TYR A 46 -23.44 13.29 -18.72
CA TYR A 46 -24.72 12.72 -18.28
C TYR A 46 -25.52 13.70 -17.42
N LEU A 47 -24.88 14.36 -16.46
CA LEU A 47 -25.49 15.40 -15.62
C LEU A 47 -26.02 16.57 -16.46
N ALA A 48 -25.22 17.07 -17.42
CA ALA A 48 -25.62 18.20 -18.27
C ALA A 48 -26.83 17.87 -19.14
N VAL A 49 -26.89 16.66 -19.71
CA VAL A 49 -28.04 16.17 -20.48
C VAL A 49 -29.26 15.97 -19.57
N TRP A 50 -29.07 15.42 -18.38
CA TRP A 50 -30.14 15.17 -17.41
C TRP A 50 -30.77 16.47 -16.89
N PHE A 51 -29.94 17.45 -16.51
CA PHE A 51 -30.41 18.77 -16.06
C PHE A 51 -31.22 19.48 -17.13
N ARG A 52 -30.82 19.35 -18.40
CA ARG A 52 -31.54 19.91 -19.55
C ARG A 52 -32.89 19.23 -19.78
N ARG A 53 -33.02 17.92 -19.53
CA ARG A 53 -34.26 17.16 -19.83
C ARG A 53 -35.28 17.12 -18.69
N VAL A 54 -34.84 16.85 -17.46
CA VAL A 54 -35.75 16.39 -16.39
C VAL A 54 -35.95 17.43 -15.30
N ARG A 55 -35.00 18.36 -15.09
CA ARG A 55 -35.04 19.45 -14.08
C ARG A 55 -35.43 19.02 -12.65
N ARG A 56 -35.44 17.73 -12.34
CA ARG A 56 -35.77 17.19 -11.01
C ARG A 56 -34.55 16.49 -10.44
N PHE A 57 -34.30 16.79 -9.17
CA PHE A 57 -33.24 16.17 -8.40
C PHE A 57 -33.56 14.68 -8.17
N THR A 58 -32.56 13.82 -8.28
CA THR A 58 -32.70 12.38 -8.05
C THR A 58 -31.48 11.88 -7.31
N TRP A 59 -31.67 11.17 -6.19
CA TRP A 59 -30.62 10.64 -5.32
C TRP A 59 -29.62 9.73 -6.05
N GLN A 60 -30.01 9.11 -7.17
CA GLN A 60 -29.11 8.31 -8.00
C GLN A 60 -27.90 9.09 -8.55
N LEU A 61 -28.00 10.43 -8.68
CA LEU A 61 -26.88 11.28 -9.11
C LEU A 61 -25.77 11.37 -8.07
N LEU A 62 -26.07 11.10 -6.79
CA LEU A 62 -25.12 11.17 -5.69
C LEU A 62 -24.26 9.90 -5.54
N ILE A 63 -24.61 8.79 -6.20
CA ILE A 63 -23.87 7.52 -6.06
C ILE A 63 -22.40 7.68 -6.46
N ILE A 64 -22.15 8.36 -7.58
CA ILE A 64 -20.80 8.56 -8.14
C ILE A 64 -19.92 9.46 -7.25
N PRO A 65 -20.35 10.66 -6.81
CA PRO A 65 -19.55 11.46 -5.89
C PRO A 65 -19.37 10.81 -4.52
N VAL A 66 -20.33 10.00 -4.04
CA VAL A 66 -20.17 9.23 -2.80
C VAL A 66 -19.06 8.18 -2.94
N ILE A 67 -18.99 7.44 -4.05
CA ILE A 67 -17.90 6.46 -4.29
C ILE A 67 -16.53 7.17 -4.30
N GLY A 68 -16.44 8.31 -5.01
CA GLY A 68 -15.21 9.11 -5.04
C GLY A 68 -14.81 9.61 -3.64
N LEU A 69 -15.78 10.09 -2.86
CA LEU A 69 -15.54 10.52 -1.48
C LEU A 69 -15.07 9.36 -0.58
N CYS A 70 -15.68 8.19 -0.70
CA CYS A 70 -15.27 6.99 0.05
C CYS A 70 -13.83 6.58 -0.27
N ALA A 71 -13.41 6.65 -1.54
CA ALA A 71 -12.05 6.31 -1.92
C ALA A 71 -11.01 7.31 -1.41
N VAL A 72 -11.35 8.61 -1.43
CA VAL A 72 -10.51 9.64 -0.80
C VAL A 72 -10.44 9.42 0.71
N ALA A 73 -11.56 9.08 1.35
CA ALA A 73 -11.60 8.77 2.78
C ALA A 73 -10.70 7.57 3.10
N LEU A 74 -10.81 6.46 2.36
CA LEU A 74 -9.95 5.27 2.53
C LEU A 74 -8.46 5.58 2.37
N ARG A 75 -8.12 6.51 1.48
CA ARG A 75 -6.75 6.99 1.31
C ARG A 75 -6.27 7.79 2.53
N LEU A 76 -7.12 8.63 3.11
CA LEU A 76 -6.77 9.45 4.27
C LEU A 76 -6.70 8.65 5.57
N THR A 77 -7.44 7.54 5.69
CA THR A 77 -7.51 6.73 6.90
C THR A 77 -6.40 5.68 7.03
N ASN A 78 -5.31 5.74 6.25
CA ASN A 78 -4.24 4.74 6.23
C ASN A 78 -4.68 3.28 5.98
N ALA A 79 -5.90 3.06 5.49
CA ALA A 79 -6.44 1.71 5.25
C ALA A 79 -5.63 0.94 4.19
N VAL A 80 -5.00 1.66 3.26
CA VAL A 80 -4.14 1.08 2.22
C VAL A 80 -2.83 0.53 2.80
N PRO A 81 -2.01 1.32 3.56
CA PRO A 81 -0.89 0.79 4.32
C PRO A 81 -1.25 -0.40 5.22
N ASP A 82 -2.36 -0.32 5.94
CA ASP A 82 -2.78 -1.38 6.87
C ASP A 82 -3.14 -2.67 6.12
N ALA A 83 -3.85 -2.57 5.00
CA ALA A 83 -4.19 -3.72 4.17
C ALA A 83 -2.94 -4.37 3.54
N ARG A 84 -1.98 -3.55 3.09
CA ARG A 84 -0.68 -4.03 2.59
C ARG A 84 0.07 -4.78 3.69
N TRP A 85 0.12 -4.20 4.89
CA TRP A 85 0.78 -4.81 6.03
C TRP A 85 0.12 -6.15 6.44
N ALA A 86 -1.20 -6.22 6.49
CA ALA A 86 -1.93 -7.46 6.76
C ALA A 86 -1.61 -8.58 5.74
N TYR A 87 -1.29 -8.23 4.50
CA TYR A 87 -0.83 -9.17 3.49
C TYR A 87 0.65 -9.54 3.64
N ASP A 88 1.52 -8.58 3.93
CA ASP A 88 2.97 -8.78 4.01
C ASP A 88 3.42 -9.45 5.30
N GLU A 89 2.85 -9.08 6.45
CA GLU A 89 3.25 -9.52 7.78
C GLU A 89 3.41 -11.05 7.90
N PRO A 90 2.44 -11.90 7.52
CA PRO A 90 2.58 -13.34 7.68
C PRO A 90 3.73 -13.92 6.84
N ARG A 91 4.01 -13.33 5.67
CA ARG A 91 5.09 -13.77 4.77
C ARG A 91 6.45 -13.33 5.29
N LEU A 92 6.55 -12.09 5.75
CA LEU A 92 7.75 -11.57 6.40
C LEU A 92 8.05 -12.35 7.70
N ARG A 93 7.02 -12.70 8.48
CA ARG A 93 7.18 -13.50 9.70
C ARG A 93 7.67 -14.91 9.40
N ALA A 94 7.10 -15.59 8.41
CA ALA A 94 7.57 -16.92 7.99
C ALA A 94 9.04 -16.88 7.54
N ALA A 95 9.42 -15.85 6.78
CA ALA A 95 10.82 -15.65 6.39
C ALA A 95 11.72 -15.37 7.61
N ALA A 96 11.26 -14.58 8.58
CA ALA A 96 12.01 -14.30 9.79
C ALA A 96 12.22 -15.55 10.64
N GLU A 97 11.19 -16.37 10.82
CA GLU A 97 11.27 -17.65 11.53
C GLU A 97 12.22 -18.62 10.83
N GLN A 98 12.26 -18.62 9.50
CA GLN A 98 13.22 -19.40 8.74
C GLN A 98 14.65 -18.95 9.00
N VAL A 99 14.93 -17.65 9.02
CA VAL A 99 16.24 -17.07 9.35
C VAL A 99 16.65 -17.34 10.81
N LEU A 100 15.69 -17.31 11.73
CA LEU A 100 15.94 -17.65 13.12
C LEU A 100 16.41 -19.10 13.29
N THR A 101 15.84 -20.02 12.49
CA THR A 101 16.08 -21.46 12.58
C THR A 101 17.29 -21.92 11.75
N ASP A 102 17.51 -21.33 10.58
CA ASP A 102 18.60 -21.67 9.66
C ASP A 102 19.47 -20.43 9.35
N PRO A 103 20.71 -20.37 9.86
CA PRO A 103 21.65 -19.29 9.54
C PRO A 103 21.97 -19.16 8.04
N ARG A 104 21.77 -20.20 7.24
CA ARG A 104 21.98 -20.14 5.78
C ARG A 104 20.86 -19.42 5.03
N ALA A 105 19.75 -19.12 5.70
CA ALA A 105 18.67 -18.34 5.13
C ALA A 105 18.97 -16.83 5.13
N GLU A 106 20.01 -16.38 5.85
CA GLU A 106 20.55 -15.03 5.71
C GLU A 106 21.13 -14.83 4.31
N PHE A 107 20.82 -13.68 3.71
CA PHE A 107 21.30 -13.36 2.38
C PHE A 107 21.72 -11.90 2.28
N TYR A 108 22.79 -11.68 1.53
CA TYR A 108 23.28 -10.38 1.15
C TYR A 108 23.49 -10.42 -0.36
N ASP A 109 22.40 -10.27 -1.11
CA ASP A 109 22.42 -10.32 -2.56
C ASP A 109 21.66 -9.11 -3.08
N ASN A 110 22.34 -8.25 -3.84
CA ASN A 110 21.71 -7.12 -4.54
C ASN A 110 20.73 -7.57 -5.64
N ARG A 111 20.48 -8.88 -5.78
CA ARG A 111 19.35 -9.41 -6.52
C ARG A 111 18.10 -9.33 -5.67
N ASP A 112 17.30 -8.33 -5.96
CA ASP A 112 15.98 -8.08 -5.38
C ASP A 112 15.21 -9.38 -5.18
N ARG A 113 15.01 -9.76 -3.91
CA ARG A 113 14.15 -10.88 -3.54
C ARG A 113 12.86 -10.32 -2.99
N SER A 114 11.74 -10.60 -3.64
CA SER A 114 10.44 -10.15 -3.15
C SER A 114 9.94 -11.06 -2.02
N ILE A 115 9.56 -10.47 -0.90
CA ILE A 115 8.84 -11.14 0.18
C ILE A 115 7.48 -10.45 0.33
N GLY A 116 6.42 -11.12 -0.12
CA GLY A 116 5.13 -10.47 -0.27
C GLY A 116 5.22 -9.37 -1.32
N THR A 117 5.00 -8.13 -0.91
CA THR A 117 5.10 -6.93 -1.75
C THR A 117 6.33 -6.08 -1.45
N GLN A 118 7.20 -6.55 -0.55
CA GLN A 118 8.43 -5.85 -0.19
C GLN A 118 9.59 -6.39 -1.01
N GLU A 119 10.31 -5.49 -1.68
CA GLU A 119 11.59 -5.80 -2.30
C GLU A 119 12.67 -5.80 -1.21
N VAL A 120 13.19 -6.98 -0.89
CA VAL A 120 14.21 -7.19 0.14
C VAL A 120 15.53 -7.54 -0.54
N TYR A 121 16.55 -6.70 -0.34
CA TYR A 121 17.88 -6.90 -0.92
C TYR A 121 18.88 -7.49 0.07
N ALA A 122 18.60 -7.44 1.37
CA ALA A 122 19.43 -8.09 2.37
C ALA A 122 18.62 -8.52 3.60
N THR A 123 19.05 -9.60 4.22
CA THR A 123 18.54 -10.05 5.52
C THR A 123 19.70 -10.36 6.44
N SER A 124 19.62 -9.92 7.69
CA SER A 124 20.61 -10.23 8.72
C SER A 124 19.95 -10.63 10.03
N LYS A 125 20.67 -11.42 10.83
CA LYS A 125 20.28 -11.76 12.20
C LYS A 125 21.36 -11.30 13.17
N GLU A 126 20.99 -10.48 14.13
CA GLU A 126 21.90 -10.00 15.17
C GLU A 126 21.12 -9.90 16.49
N ASP A 127 21.69 -10.43 17.58
CA ASP A 127 21.07 -10.45 18.91
C ASP A 127 19.64 -11.05 18.94
N GLY A 128 19.40 -12.06 18.09
CA GLY A 128 18.07 -12.70 17.98
C GLY A 128 17.01 -11.86 17.25
N VAL A 129 17.38 -10.69 16.73
CA VAL A 129 16.53 -9.83 15.90
C VAL A 129 16.82 -10.11 14.42
N VAL A 130 15.77 -10.31 13.62
CA VAL A 130 15.90 -10.44 12.17
C VAL A 130 15.59 -9.11 11.52
N ARG A 131 16.50 -8.61 10.67
CA ARG A 131 16.34 -7.36 9.93
C ARG A 131 16.31 -7.62 8.44
N PHE A 132 15.26 -7.13 7.79
CA PHE A 132 15.12 -7.11 6.33
C PHE A 132 15.42 -5.70 5.83
N SER A 133 16.41 -5.56 4.96
CA SER A 133 16.70 -4.29 4.29
C SER A 133 15.84 -4.16 3.04
N ILE A 134 15.05 -3.09 2.99
CA ILE A 134 14.09 -2.81 1.92
C ILE A 134 14.40 -1.48 1.23
N TYR A 135 14.04 -1.35 -0.04
CA TYR A 135 14.19 -0.09 -0.75
C TYR A 135 13.22 0.96 -0.18
N GLY A 136 13.79 2.02 0.40
CA GLY A 136 13.07 3.19 0.89
C GLY A 136 12.91 4.28 -0.17
N ASN A 137 12.11 5.30 0.12
CA ASN A 137 12.01 6.49 -0.71
C ASN A 137 13.27 7.35 -0.51
N THR A 138 14.23 7.20 -1.43
CA THR A 138 15.38 8.09 -1.70
C THR A 138 16.28 8.48 -0.51
N ILE A 139 17.55 8.02 -0.56
CA ILE A 139 18.71 8.42 0.27
C ILE A 139 18.80 7.76 1.67
N SER A 140 17.78 7.04 2.14
CA SER A 140 17.84 6.34 3.44
C SER A 140 17.81 4.82 3.29
N THR A 141 18.55 4.13 4.15
CA THR A 141 18.43 2.68 4.31
C THR A 141 17.26 2.41 5.24
N THR A 142 16.21 1.77 4.72
CA THR A 142 15.05 1.35 5.52
C THR A 142 15.15 -0.13 5.82
N ARG A 143 15.01 -0.49 7.10
CA ARG A 143 14.98 -1.87 7.56
C ARG A 143 13.68 -2.17 8.29
N LEU A 144 13.15 -3.36 8.06
CA LEU A 144 12.07 -3.95 8.85
C LEU A 144 12.69 -4.93 9.85
N ALA A 145 12.57 -4.63 11.14
CA ALA A 145 13.10 -5.44 12.22
C ALA A 145 11.99 -6.26 12.89
N TYR A 146 12.20 -7.57 12.98
CA TYR A 146 11.35 -8.51 13.71
C TYR A 146 11.99 -8.88 15.06
N HIS A 147 11.31 -8.55 16.15
CA HIS A 147 11.75 -8.81 17.52
C HIS A 147 10.95 -9.98 18.12
N PRO A 148 11.42 -11.24 17.98
CA PRO A 148 10.66 -12.41 18.42
C PRO A 148 10.37 -12.40 19.93
N GLU A 149 11.28 -11.84 20.73
CA GLU A 149 11.13 -11.72 22.19
C GLU A 149 10.30 -10.51 22.63
N GLY A 150 9.90 -9.64 21.69
CA GLY A 150 9.10 -8.45 21.99
C GLY A 150 9.85 -7.29 22.64
N ALA A 151 11.19 -7.29 22.56
CA ALA A 151 12.00 -6.16 23.01
C ALA A 151 11.62 -4.88 22.25
N THR A 152 11.56 -3.76 22.97
CA THR A 152 11.29 -2.43 22.40
C THR A 152 12.63 -1.77 22.04
N PRO A 153 12.99 -1.68 20.74
CA PRO A 153 14.17 -0.94 20.31
C PRO A 153 14.02 0.55 20.62
N THR A 154 15.15 1.21 20.86
CA THR A 154 15.21 2.67 21.09
C THR A 154 15.93 3.34 19.92
N ASP A 155 15.57 4.59 19.64
CA ASP A 155 16.26 5.42 18.66
C ASP A 155 17.77 5.49 18.95
N ALA A 156 18.57 5.50 17.88
CA ALA A 156 20.01 5.72 17.93
C ALA A 156 20.36 7.02 17.18
N THR A 157 21.58 7.53 17.38
CA THR A 157 22.03 8.84 16.87
C THR A 157 21.78 9.08 15.37
N ARG A 158 21.71 8.03 14.54
CA ARG A 158 21.41 8.11 13.10
C ARG A 158 20.29 7.17 12.64
N THR A 159 19.62 6.50 13.57
CA THR A 159 18.59 5.50 13.25
C THR A 159 17.33 5.85 13.98
N ARG A 160 16.30 6.20 13.21
CA ARG A 160 14.96 6.42 13.72
C ARG A 160 14.21 5.10 13.71
N VAL A 161 13.58 4.77 14.83
CA VAL A 161 12.84 3.55 15.05
C VAL A 161 11.37 3.90 15.21
N THR A 162 10.53 3.31 14.36
CA THR A 162 9.08 3.54 14.36
C THR A 162 8.38 2.21 14.57
N HIS A 163 7.47 2.16 15.54
CA HIS A 163 6.64 0.97 15.73
C HIS A 163 5.71 0.79 14.53
N LEU A 164 5.66 -0.42 13.97
CA LEU A 164 4.74 -0.75 12.88
C LEU A 164 3.52 -1.46 13.45
N ALA A 165 3.71 -2.70 13.92
CA ALA A 165 2.65 -3.53 14.46
C ALA A 165 3.24 -4.71 15.23
N GLY A 166 2.64 -5.05 16.37
CA GLY A 166 3.06 -6.22 17.16
C GLY A 166 4.57 -6.21 17.44
N ARG A 167 5.28 -7.21 16.92
CA ARG A 167 6.73 -7.43 17.08
C ARG A 167 7.59 -6.78 15.98
N TRP A 168 7.00 -5.94 15.15
CA TRP A 168 7.66 -5.32 14.00
C TRP A 168 7.94 -3.85 14.21
N TRP A 169 9.15 -3.46 13.81
CA TRP A 169 9.66 -2.11 13.88
C TRP A 169 10.27 -1.71 12.55
N MET A 170 10.13 -0.45 12.18
CA MET A 170 10.80 0.16 11.05
C MET A 170 12.00 0.95 11.56
N GLU A 171 13.18 0.60 11.07
CA GLU A 171 14.42 1.32 11.35
C GLU A 171 14.82 2.10 10.09
N THR A 172 14.88 3.41 10.18
CA THR A 172 15.32 4.27 9.07
C THR A 172 16.65 4.91 9.44
N SER A 173 17.69 4.60 8.67
CA SER A 173 19.02 5.17 8.84
C SER A 173 19.29 6.23 7.77
N SER A 174 19.71 7.42 8.19
CA SER A 174 20.29 8.43 7.30
C SER A 174 21.81 8.26 7.29
N ASP A 175 22.38 7.97 6.12
CA ASP A 175 23.83 7.91 5.93
C ASP A 175 24.50 9.30 6.04
#